data_AF-A0A8D1NDW8-F1
#
_entry.id   AF-A0A8D1NDW8-F1
#
_cell.length_a   1.000
_cell.length_b   1.000
_cell.length_c   1.000
_cell.angle_alpha   90.00
_cell.angle_beta   90.00
_cell.angle_gamma   90.00
#
_symmetry.space_group_name_H-M   'P 1'
#
loop_
_entity.id
_entity.type
_entity.pdbx_description
1 polymer ?
#
loop_
_entity_poly.entity_id
_entity_poly.type
_entity_poly.pdbx_seq_one_letter_code
_entity_poly.pdbx_strand_id
1 'polypeptide(L)'
;MKTLRRTSTEKLLISFIIILSASTITSSADRKQSTVISPAEVNISLPVLVDTTAELYCPPVLWTTVMVATWEIVLRDKAPCFRAYRADTNETTSGNCTDERIIWSSRLDQNPALQIGPVAITHDGYYRCQKVALNGNFHRGYYLQVLVPPEVTLVQRENGTVVCKAVAGKPAAQISWTPEGDCVTEQNPHGGNGTVTVWSMCYWKAHHVPNVSCTVSHVTGNKSLFLELNQGAGILGFPASYLLIILYVKFPLFLVILVIVGLLYFQRTGDRRAMEKLYHLLTQVPHFMKSSGDRRLLFY
;
A
#
# COMPACT_ATOMS: atom_id res chain seq x y z
N MET A 1 -0.32 -9.40 83.18
CA MET A 1 -1.35 -8.42 83.58
C MET A 1 -1.24 -7.22 82.64
N LYS A 2 -2.31 -6.94 81.87
CA LYS A 2 -2.56 -5.78 81.00
C LYS A 2 -1.67 -5.57 79.75
N THR A 3 -2.21 -6.06 78.64
CA THR A 3 -2.26 -5.43 77.32
C THR A 3 -2.77 -3.98 77.35
N LEU A 4 -2.40 -3.22 76.30
CA LEU A 4 -3.20 -2.28 75.49
C LEU A 4 -2.67 -0.83 75.36
N ARG A 5 -2.76 -0.33 74.10
CA ARG A 5 -2.48 1.01 73.52
C ARG A 5 -1.02 1.21 73.09
N ARG A 6 -0.70 1.45 71.81
CA ARG A 6 -1.33 2.41 70.91
C ARG A 6 -1.01 2.09 69.43
N THR A 7 -1.89 1.35 68.77
CA THR A 7 -2.01 1.27 67.30
C THR A 7 -2.91 2.41 66.83
N SER A 8 -2.37 3.55 66.41
CA SER A 8 -3.19 4.70 65.95
C SER A 8 -2.43 5.71 65.08
N THR A 9 -1.54 5.26 64.20
CA THR A 9 -0.85 6.16 63.24
C THR A 9 -0.79 5.61 61.81
N GLU A 10 -0.91 4.30 61.58
CA GLU A 10 -0.82 3.73 60.22
C GLU A 10 -2.14 3.64 59.44
N LYS A 11 -3.30 3.84 60.09
CA LYS A 11 -4.61 3.81 59.39
C LYS A 11 -5.10 5.18 58.88
N LEU A 12 -4.34 6.26 59.13
CA LEU A 12 -4.69 7.62 58.70
C LEU A 12 -4.06 8.04 57.36
N LEU A 13 -3.01 7.36 56.88
CA LEU A 13 -2.37 7.71 55.61
C LEU A 13 -3.10 7.15 54.37
N ILE A 14 -3.89 6.09 54.51
CA ILE A 14 -4.55 5.41 53.38
C ILE A 14 -5.88 6.11 53.00
N SER A 15 -6.37 7.05 53.81
CA SER A 15 -7.61 7.79 53.53
C SER A 15 -7.43 9.07 52.72
N PHE A 16 -6.19 9.49 52.39
CA PHE A 16 -5.92 10.74 51.67
C PHE A 16 -5.73 10.58 50.15
N ILE A 17 -5.77 9.35 49.61
CA ILE A 17 -5.55 9.10 48.17
C ILE A 17 -6.85 8.95 47.36
N ILE A 18 -8.03 8.97 47.99
CA ILE A 18 -9.30 8.75 47.29
C ILE A 18 -10.33 9.87 47.55
N ILE A 19 -9.98 11.14 47.31
CA ILE A 19 -10.98 12.19 47.03
C ILE A 19 -10.35 13.24 46.11
N LEU A 20 -10.43 13.04 44.80
CA LEU A 20 -10.36 14.11 43.79
C LEU A 20 -10.98 13.60 42.47
N SER A 21 -12.25 13.20 42.57
CA SER A 21 -13.13 13.00 41.42
C SER A 21 -14.59 13.26 41.82
N ALA A 22 -15.02 14.52 41.71
CA ALA A 22 -16.40 14.95 41.36
C ALA A 22 -16.53 16.48 41.50
N SER A 23 -16.64 17.16 40.35
CA SER A 23 -17.60 18.22 39.93
C SER A 23 -18.34 19.08 41.01
N THR A 24 -18.73 20.35 40.90
CA THR A 24 -18.71 21.49 39.94
C THR A 24 -19.49 22.67 40.60
N ILE A 25 -19.09 23.93 40.32
CA ILE A 25 -19.92 25.17 40.16
C ILE A 25 -20.30 26.08 41.39
N THR A 26 -19.70 27.29 41.33
CA THR A 26 -20.04 28.68 41.78
C THR A 26 -20.23 29.08 43.25
N SER A 27 -19.36 30.02 43.71
CA SER A 27 -19.77 31.39 44.03
C SER A 27 -18.60 32.38 43.98
N SER A 28 -18.84 33.53 43.35
CA SER A 28 -17.95 34.68 43.16
C SER A 28 -17.51 35.34 44.49
N ALA A 29 -16.20 35.60 44.64
CA ALA A 29 -15.67 36.71 45.41
C ALA A 29 -14.27 37.08 44.86
N ASP A 30 -14.17 38.33 44.43
CA ASP A 30 -13.07 38.96 43.71
C ASP A 30 -11.78 39.01 44.56
N ARG A 31 -10.72 38.35 44.09
CA ARG A 31 -9.36 38.52 44.61
C ARG A 31 -8.41 38.54 43.41
N LYS A 32 -7.89 39.74 43.09
CA LYS A 32 -6.80 39.96 42.13
C LYS A 32 -5.63 39.04 42.44
N GLN A 33 -5.60 37.88 41.78
CA GLN A 33 -4.46 36.99 41.73
C GLN A 33 -3.90 37.09 40.32
N SER A 34 -2.67 37.56 40.20
CA SER A 34 -1.95 37.64 38.93
C SER A 34 -2.01 36.26 38.25
N THR A 35 -2.76 36.17 37.16
CA THR A 35 -2.88 34.96 36.35
C THR A 35 -1.53 34.69 35.70
N VAL A 36 -0.68 33.91 36.36
CA VAL A 36 0.35 33.17 35.63
C VAL A 36 -0.43 32.13 34.82
N ILE A 37 -0.71 32.47 33.57
CA ILE A 37 -1.24 31.54 32.59
C ILE A 37 -0.19 30.43 32.50
N SER A 38 -0.43 29.31 33.17
CA SER A 38 0.25 28.06 32.87
C SER A 38 0.06 27.84 31.37
N PRO A 39 1.13 27.58 30.59
CA PRO A 39 0.98 27.33 29.17
C PRO A 39 -0.03 26.19 29.00
N ALA A 40 -1.11 26.46 28.26
CA ALA A 40 -2.09 25.45 27.93
C ALA A 40 -1.37 24.19 27.44
N GLU A 41 -1.88 23.02 27.82
CA GLU A 41 -1.34 21.72 27.42
C GLU A 41 -1.49 21.57 25.90
N VAL A 42 -0.47 22.01 25.14
CA VAL A 42 -0.44 21.86 23.68
C VAL A 42 0.10 20.48 23.38
N ASN A 43 -0.82 19.57 23.08
CA ASN A 43 -0.48 18.27 22.50
C ASN A 43 -0.19 18.44 21.01
N ILE A 44 0.97 17.98 20.56
CA ILE A 44 1.44 18.10 19.18
C ILE A 44 1.18 16.79 18.44
N SER A 45 0.43 16.82 17.34
CA SER A 45 0.35 15.68 16.41
C SER A 45 1.61 15.59 15.57
N LEU A 46 2.32 14.46 15.62
CA LEU A 46 3.60 14.27 14.92
C LEU A 46 3.53 13.05 13.99
N PRO A 47 3.26 13.23 12.69
CA PRO A 47 3.35 12.17 11.71
C PRO A 47 4.83 11.85 11.39
N VAL A 48 5.20 10.57 11.40
CA VAL A 48 6.58 10.12 11.14
C VAL A 48 6.58 8.90 10.24
N LEU A 49 7.44 8.88 9.21
CA LEU A 49 7.59 7.73 8.33
C LEU A 49 8.25 6.55 9.04
N VAL A 50 7.79 5.33 8.74
CA VAL A 50 8.49 4.09 9.12
C VAL A 50 9.94 4.09 8.61
N ASP A 51 10.83 3.43 9.34
CA ASP A 51 12.26 3.29 9.03
C ASP A 51 13.06 4.60 8.98
N THR A 52 12.48 5.69 9.51
CA THR A 52 13.18 6.96 9.72
C THR A 52 13.55 7.18 11.19
N THR A 53 14.17 8.32 11.49
CA THR A 53 14.48 8.76 12.85
C THR A 53 13.59 9.94 13.23
N ALA A 54 13.00 9.92 14.42
CA ALA A 54 12.28 11.05 15.01
C ALA A 54 13.02 11.62 16.21
N GLU A 55 13.03 12.95 16.33
CA GLU A 55 13.49 13.66 17.53
C GLU A 55 12.36 14.44 18.18
N LEU A 56 12.17 14.24 19.48
CA LEU A 56 11.12 14.85 20.28
C LEU A 56 11.77 15.75 21.33
N TYR A 57 11.37 17.02 21.38
CA TYR A 57 12.00 18.02 22.22
C TYR A 57 11.09 18.44 23.37
N CYS A 58 11.64 18.55 24.57
CA CYS A 58 10.95 19.15 25.70
C CYS A 58 10.71 20.66 25.51
N PRO A 59 9.86 21.30 26.34
CA PRO A 59 9.75 22.75 26.37
C PRO A 59 11.12 23.43 26.53
N PRO A 60 11.35 24.57 25.85
CA PRO A 60 12.53 25.39 26.09
C PRO A 60 12.43 26.00 27.48
N VAL A 61 13.40 25.68 28.33
CA VAL A 61 13.53 26.18 29.71
C VAL A 61 15.01 26.46 29.93
N LEU A 62 15.34 27.49 30.72
CA LEU A 62 16.72 27.80 31.05
C LEU A 62 17.38 26.60 31.74
N TRP A 63 18.44 26.05 31.15
CA TRP A 63 19.00 24.78 31.61
C TRP A 63 19.50 24.82 33.06
N THR A 64 20.09 25.94 33.48
CA THR A 64 20.61 26.13 34.84
C THR A 64 19.53 26.07 35.92
N THR A 65 18.26 26.19 35.58
CA THR A 65 17.15 26.06 36.54
C THR A 65 16.53 24.67 36.55
N VAL A 66 16.87 23.79 35.61
CA VAL A 66 16.31 22.45 35.50
C VAL A 66 16.90 21.54 36.57
N MET A 67 16.04 20.83 37.29
CA MET A 67 16.43 19.82 38.28
C MET A 67 16.28 18.41 37.72
N VAL A 68 15.13 18.14 37.08
CA VAL A 68 14.77 16.81 36.57
C VAL A 68 14.04 16.96 35.24
N ALA A 69 14.35 16.07 34.30
CA ALA A 69 13.59 15.89 33.08
C ALA A 69 13.09 14.45 32.98
N THR A 70 11.80 14.28 32.73
CA THR A 70 11.16 12.95 32.63
C THR A 70 10.40 12.84 31.31
N TRP A 71 10.61 11.74 30.61
CA TRP A 71 9.75 11.28 29.52
C TRP A 71 8.85 10.18 30.04
N GLU A 72 7.54 10.40 29.94
CA GLU A 72 6.52 9.37 30.07
C GLU A 72 6.09 8.93 28.67
N ILE A 73 6.11 7.62 28.42
CA ILE A 73 5.91 7.03 27.10
C ILE A 73 4.76 6.02 27.21
N VAL A 74 3.69 6.28 26.49
CA VAL A 74 2.48 5.44 26.45
C VAL A 74 2.28 4.97 25.02
N LEU A 75 2.83 3.79 24.71
CA LEU A 75 2.65 3.16 23.40
C LEU A 75 1.28 2.47 23.34
N ARG A 76 0.73 2.34 22.13
CA ARG A 76 -0.53 1.62 21.91
C ARG A 76 -0.42 0.18 22.46
N ASP A 77 -1.45 -0.25 23.19
CA ASP A 77 -1.60 -1.60 23.76
C ASP A 77 -0.43 -2.06 24.67
N LYS A 78 0.36 -1.13 25.21
CA LYS A 78 1.46 -1.41 26.14
C LYS A 78 1.29 -0.63 27.45
N ALA A 79 1.87 -1.17 28.51
CA ALA A 79 1.99 -0.45 29.77
C ALA A 79 2.88 0.80 29.60
N PRO A 80 2.57 1.91 30.30
CA PRO A 80 3.43 3.08 30.31
C PRO A 80 4.86 2.76 30.77
N CYS A 81 5.82 3.42 30.17
CA CYS A 81 7.22 3.37 30.58
C CYS A 81 7.79 4.79 30.71
N PHE A 82 8.94 4.94 31.38
CA PHE A 82 9.55 6.25 31.53
C PHE A 82 11.08 6.23 31.46
N ARG A 83 11.63 7.39 31.07
CA ARG A 83 13.06 7.72 31.19
C ARG A 83 13.19 9.05 31.94
N ALA A 84 14.05 9.11 32.95
CA ALA A 84 14.31 10.30 33.74
C ALA A 84 15.79 10.65 33.70
N TYR A 85 16.08 11.94 33.71
CA TYR A 85 17.40 12.52 33.82
C TYR A 85 17.42 13.51 34.97
N ARG A 86 18.44 13.41 35.80
CA ARG A 86 18.64 14.23 36.99
C ARG A 86 19.85 15.14 36.78
N ALA A 87 19.65 16.45 36.84
CA ALA A 87 20.65 17.43 36.41
C ALA A 87 21.75 17.69 37.46
N ASP A 88 21.46 17.51 38.76
CA ASP A 88 22.41 17.71 39.85
C ASP A 88 23.49 16.60 39.93
N THR A 89 23.09 15.34 39.73
CA THR A 89 23.99 14.18 39.75
C THR A 89 24.43 13.73 38.36
N ASN A 90 23.83 14.29 37.30
CA ASN A 90 24.03 13.87 35.92
C ASN A 90 23.71 12.36 35.70
N GLU A 91 22.69 11.87 36.39
CA GLU A 91 22.27 10.46 36.33
C GLU A 91 21.02 10.28 35.45
N THR A 92 20.94 9.13 34.80
CA THR A 92 19.73 8.70 34.09
C THR A 92 19.12 7.48 34.76
N THR A 93 17.80 7.38 34.73
CA THR A 93 17.06 6.22 35.24
C THR A 93 15.95 5.89 34.25
N SER A 94 15.62 4.62 34.07
CA SER A 94 14.51 4.20 33.22
C SER A 94 13.71 3.10 33.89
N GLY A 95 12.39 3.15 33.76
CA GLY A 95 11.48 2.11 34.23
C GLY A 95 10.66 1.55 33.07
N ASN A 96 10.60 0.22 32.97
CA ASN A 96 9.75 -0.54 32.04
C ASN A 96 9.94 -0.28 30.53
N CYS A 97 10.89 0.58 30.12
CA CYS A 97 11.16 0.81 28.70
C CYS A 97 12.13 -0.26 28.19
N THR A 98 11.61 -1.26 27.46
CA THR A 98 12.40 -2.35 26.88
C THR A 98 12.84 -2.08 25.44
N ASP A 99 12.26 -1.08 24.78
CA ASP A 99 12.59 -0.77 23.37
C ASP A 99 13.89 0.05 23.31
N GLU A 100 14.97 -0.59 22.87
CA GLU A 100 16.30 0.01 22.75
C GLU A 100 16.39 1.07 21.65
N ARG A 101 15.38 1.18 20.78
CA ARG A 101 15.34 2.19 19.71
C ARG A 101 14.86 3.56 20.19
N ILE A 102 14.31 3.62 21.41
CA ILE A 102 13.86 4.85 22.05
C ILE A 102 14.94 5.26 23.06
N ILE A 103 15.81 6.20 22.67
CA ILE A 103 16.97 6.62 23.44
C ILE A 103 16.95 8.12 23.70
N TRP A 104 17.82 8.59 24.60
CA TRP A 104 18.11 10.01 24.72
C TRP A 104 18.85 10.50 23.48
N SER A 105 18.54 11.72 23.02
CA SER A 105 19.38 12.42 22.06
C SER A 105 20.72 12.77 22.72
N SER A 106 21.76 12.98 21.90
CA SER A 106 23.17 13.09 22.33
C SER A 106 23.48 14.19 23.37
N ARG A 107 22.62 15.20 23.56
CA ARG A 107 22.90 16.39 24.38
C ARG A 107 21.96 16.58 25.57
N LEU A 108 22.08 15.68 26.55
CA LEU A 108 21.30 15.74 27.79
C LEU A 108 21.49 17.03 28.58
N ASP A 109 22.69 17.61 28.54
CA ASP A 109 23.15 18.81 29.23
C ASP A 109 22.60 20.14 28.67
N GLN A 110 21.86 20.08 27.55
CA GLN A 110 21.27 21.26 26.93
C GLN A 110 19.77 21.03 26.71
N ASN A 111 19.43 19.86 26.18
CA ASN A 111 18.06 19.48 25.95
C ASN A 111 17.90 17.96 26.07
N PRO A 112 17.18 17.48 27.11
CA PRO A 112 16.92 16.06 27.31
C PRO A 112 15.84 15.59 26.32
N ALA A 113 16.20 15.61 25.04
CA ALA A 113 15.36 15.22 23.92
C ALA A 113 15.37 13.71 23.75
N LEU A 114 14.30 13.17 23.18
CA LEU A 114 14.15 11.76 22.91
C LEU A 114 14.35 11.50 21.42
N GLN A 115 15.16 10.51 21.08
CA GLN A 115 15.36 10.03 19.71
C GLN A 115 14.72 8.65 19.57
N ILE A 116 14.00 8.43 18.47
CA ILE A 116 13.34 7.17 18.14
C ILE A 116 13.84 6.75 16.76
N GLY A 117 14.52 5.61 16.63
CA GLY A 117 15.01 5.16 15.33
C GLY A 117 15.62 3.75 15.34
N PRO A 118 15.39 2.94 14.29
CA PRO A 118 14.44 3.16 13.19
C PRO A 118 12.98 3.09 13.69
N VAL A 119 12.14 4.00 13.21
CA VAL A 119 10.73 4.11 13.62
C VAL A 119 9.95 2.90 13.09
N ALA A 120 9.19 2.24 13.98
CA ALA A 120 8.28 1.16 13.65
C ALA A 120 6.86 1.49 14.11
N ILE A 121 5.88 0.79 13.53
CA ILE A 121 4.44 0.94 13.86
C ILE A 121 4.17 0.86 15.36
N THR A 122 4.92 0.04 16.09
CA THR A 122 4.80 -0.13 17.55
C THR A 122 5.17 1.11 18.36
N HIS A 123 5.75 2.13 17.73
CA HIS A 123 6.02 3.43 18.34
C HIS A 123 4.81 4.39 18.26
N ASP A 124 3.69 3.99 17.65
CA ASP A 124 2.44 4.76 17.77
C ASP A 124 2.06 4.95 19.24
N GLY A 125 1.84 6.18 19.66
CA GLY A 125 1.54 6.46 21.05
C GLY A 125 1.66 7.92 21.45
N TYR A 126 1.61 8.12 22.76
CA TYR A 126 1.76 9.41 23.39
C TYR A 126 3.09 9.51 24.13
N TYR A 127 3.81 10.59 23.88
CA TYR A 127 5.11 10.87 24.48
C TYR A 127 5.03 12.21 25.20
N ARG A 128 5.21 12.21 26.52
CA ARG A 128 5.14 13.42 27.33
C ARG A 128 6.48 13.70 27.97
N CYS A 129 7.05 14.86 27.67
CA CYS A 129 8.16 15.38 28.45
C CYS A 129 7.65 16.27 29.58
N GLN A 130 8.26 16.14 30.75
CA GLN A 130 8.11 17.00 31.92
C GLN A 130 9.48 17.47 32.39
N LYS A 131 9.71 18.79 32.43
CA LYS A 131 10.87 19.43 33.06
C LYS A 131 10.43 20.08 34.36
N VAL A 132 11.06 19.67 35.46
CA VAL A 132 10.92 20.31 36.78
C VAL A 132 12.09 21.27 36.93
N ALA A 133 11.79 22.55 37.14
CA ALA A 133 12.77 23.61 37.29
C ALA A 133 12.45 24.51 38.50
N LEU A 134 13.43 25.29 38.96
CA LEU A 134 13.28 26.22 40.08
C LEU A 134 12.11 27.20 39.91
N ASN A 135 11.83 27.58 38.67
CA ASN A 135 10.78 28.53 38.29
C ASN A 135 9.44 27.87 37.93
N GLY A 136 9.32 26.54 38.06
CA GLY A 136 8.07 25.82 37.84
C GLY A 136 8.23 24.53 37.05
N ASN A 137 7.09 23.92 36.73
CA ASN A 137 7.00 22.67 35.99
C ASN A 137 6.50 22.93 34.57
N PHE A 138 7.21 22.39 33.59
CA PHE A 138 6.93 22.58 32.17
C PHE A 138 6.73 21.23 31.51
N HIS A 139 5.73 21.11 30.64
CA HIS A 139 5.46 19.85 29.95
C HIS A 139 5.14 20.07 28.48
N ARG A 140 5.37 19.02 27.67
CA ARG A 140 4.97 18.96 26.26
C ARG A 140 4.60 17.53 25.89
N GLY A 141 3.44 17.37 25.26
CA GLY A 141 2.95 16.10 24.75
C GLY A 141 3.08 15.98 23.24
N TYR A 142 3.40 14.79 22.75
CA TYR A 142 3.41 14.42 21.34
C TYR A 142 2.53 13.20 21.12
N TYR A 143 1.59 13.29 20.19
CA TYR A 143 0.89 12.14 19.61
C TYR A 143 1.64 11.71 18.36
N LEU A 144 2.50 10.71 18.49
CA LEU A 144 3.29 10.17 17.39
C LEU A 144 2.41 9.24 16.55
N GLN A 145 2.31 9.54 15.25
CA GLN A 145 1.56 8.77 14.27
C GLN A 145 2.51 8.22 13.21
N VAL A 146 2.72 6.90 13.21
CA VAL A 146 3.59 6.23 12.25
C VAL A 146 2.89 6.12 10.90
N LEU A 147 3.55 6.56 9.84
CA LEU A 147 3.10 6.52 8.47
C LEU A 147 3.81 5.39 7.71
N VAL A 148 3.04 4.58 6.99
CA VAL A 148 3.56 3.47 6.17
C VAL A 148 3.16 3.71 4.72
N PRO A 149 4.11 4.03 3.82
CA PRO A 149 3.82 4.16 2.40
C PRO A 149 3.29 2.84 1.82
N PRO A 150 2.19 2.85 1.05
CA PRO A 150 1.70 1.63 0.43
C PRO A 150 2.59 1.18 -0.73
N GLU A 151 2.69 -0.14 -0.89
CA GLU A 151 3.21 -0.75 -2.12
C GLU A 151 2.09 -0.80 -3.15
N VAL A 152 2.33 -0.24 -4.34
CA VAL A 152 1.29 -0.09 -5.36
C VAL A 152 1.55 -1.04 -6.52
N THR A 153 0.52 -1.78 -6.91
CA THR A 153 0.55 -2.72 -8.05
C THR A 153 -0.64 -2.46 -8.95
N LEU A 154 -0.45 -2.67 -10.25
CA LEU A 154 -1.47 -2.54 -11.29
C LEU A 154 -1.37 -3.72 -12.24
N VAL A 155 -2.44 -4.50 -12.36
CA VAL A 155 -2.44 -5.75 -13.14
C VAL A 155 -3.72 -5.92 -13.96
N GLN A 156 -3.59 -6.40 -15.20
CA GLN A 156 -4.72 -6.90 -16.00
C GLN A 156 -4.98 -8.37 -15.63
N ARG A 157 -6.23 -8.75 -15.40
CA ARG A 157 -6.65 -10.14 -15.25
C ARG A 157 -7.12 -10.72 -16.59
N GLU A 158 -7.10 -12.05 -16.69
CA GLU A 158 -7.49 -12.79 -17.91
C GLU A 158 -8.93 -12.52 -18.36
N ASN A 159 -9.83 -12.21 -17.42
CA ASN A 159 -11.22 -11.83 -17.70
C ASN A 159 -11.36 -10.38 -18.21
N GLY A 160 -10.25 -9.68 -18.45
CA GLY A 160 -10.23 -8.31 -18.96
C GLY A 160 -10.37 -7.23 -17.89
N THR A 161 -10.58 -7.57 -16.62
CA THR A 161 -10.63 -6.57 -15.54
C THR A 161 -9.24 -6.09 -15.16
N VAL A 162 -9.14 -4.85 -14.71
CA VAL A 162 -7.87 -4.28 -14.20
C VAL A 162 -7.98 -4.08 -12.71
N VAL A 163 -6.96 -4.53 -11.98
CA VAL A 163 -6.90 -4.39 -10.52
C VAL A 163 -5.72 -3.50 -10.17
N CYS A 164 -6.01 -2.43 -9.43
CA CYS A 164 -5.01 -1.62 -8.76
C CYS A 164 -5.07 -1.90 -7.26
N LYS A 165 -3.92 -2.14 -6.64
CA LYS A 165 -3.83 -2.51 -5.23
C LYS A 165 -2.74 -1.70 -4.54
N ALA A 166 -3.12 -1.02 -3.47
CA ALA A 166 -2.26 -0.31 -2.54
C ALA A 166 -2.14 -1.14 -1.24
N VAL A 167 -1.03 -1.83 -1.07
CA VAL A 167 -0.81 -2.82 -0.01
C VAL A 167 -0.28 -2.14 1.25
N ALA A 168 -0.89 -2.49 2.40
CA ALA A 168 -0.40 -2.18 3.74
C ALA A 168 -0.08 -0.69 4.01
N GLY A 169 -0.84 0.24 3.43
CA GLY A 169 -0.71 1.67 3.72
C GLY A 169 -1.18 2.03 5.13
N LYS A 170 -0.52 2.98 5.79
CA LYS A 170 -0.98 3.58 7.04
C LYS A 170 -0.84 5.11 6.95
N PRO A 171 -1.96 5.87 6.94
CA PRO A 171 -3.36 5.43 6.90
C PRO A 171 -3.75 4.73 5.57
N ALA A 172 -5.01 4.33 5.43
CA ALA A 172 -5.52 3.78 4.18
C ALA A 172 -5.34 4.77 3.02
N ALA A 173 -4.84 4.27 1.88
CA ALA A 173 -4.71 5.06 0.66
C ALA A 173 -6.04 5.16 -0.11
N GLN A 174 -6.18 6.18 -0.95
CA GLN A 174 -7.32 6.32 -1.85
C GLN A 174 -6.91 5.94 -3.27
N ILE A 175 -7.79 5.26 -4.00
CA ILE A 175 -7.55 4.84 -5.39
C ILE A 175 -8.53 5.57 -6.30
N SER A 176 -8.01 6.19 -7.36
CA SER A 176 -8.78 6.77 -8.45
C SER A 176 -8.25 6.30 -9.81
N TRP A 177 -9.10 6.41 -10.84
CA TRP A 177 -8.82 5.88 -12.17
C TRP A 177 -8.96 6.95 -13.24
N THR A 178 -8.19 6.81 -14.32
CA THR A 178 -8.31 7.66 -15.50
C THR A 178 -8.05 6.83 -16.76
N PRO A 179 -8.99 6.75 -17.71
CA PRO A 179 -10.35 7.31 -17.66
C PRO A 179 -11.23 6.62 -16.59
N GLU A 180 -12.33 7.24 -16.21
CA GLU A 180 -13.31 6.61 -15.31
C GLU A 180 -13.86 5.32 -15.93
N GLY A 181 -14.05 4.30 -15.08
CA GLY A 181 -14.58 2.99 -15.45
C GLY A 181 -15.59 2.51 -14.43
N ASP A 182 -16.21 1.37 -14.70
CA ASP A 182 -17.11 0.74 -13.73
C ASP A 182 -16.25 -0.01 -12.70
N CYS A 183 -16.09 0.57 -11.52
CA CYS A 183 -15.12 0.15 -10.51
C CYS A 183 -15.77 -0.30 -9.20
N VAL A 184 -15.19 -1.33 -8.59
CA VAL A 184 -15.49 -1.77 -7.21
C VAL A 184 -14.23 -1.62 -6.39
N THR A 185 -14.31 -0.86 -5.30
CA THR A 185 -13.18 -0.61 -4.38
C THR A 185 -13.47 -1.24 -3.04
N GLU A 186 -12.53 -2.05 -2.54
CA GLU A 186 -12.61 -2.71 -1.24
C GLU A 186 -11.34 -2.43 -0.42
N GLN A 187 -11.47 -2.59 0.89
CA GLN A 187 -10.37 -2.41 1.83
C GLN A 187 -10.31 -3.58 2.81
N ASN A 188 -9.09 -4.01 3.11
CA ASN A 188 -8.80 -5.03 4.11
C ASN A 188 -7.87 -4.45 5.18
N PRO A 189 -8.37 -4.15 6.38
CA PRO A 189 -7.54 -3.78 7.52
C PRO A 189 -6.69 -4.97 7.99
N HIS A 190 -5.38 -4.78 8.13
CA HIS A 190 -4.52 -5.75 8.78
C HIS A 190 -4.58 -5.54 10.28
N GLY A 191 -5.21 -6.48 10.99
CA GLY A 191 -5.35 -6.44 12.45
C GLY A 191 -3.99 -6.30 13.16
N GLY A 192 -3.97 -5.56 14.27
CA GLY A 192 -2.79 -5.36 15.12
C GLY A 192 -1.84 -4.25 14.66
N ASN A 193 -1.60 -4.09 13.36
CA ASN A 193 -0.60 -3.13 12.84
C ASN A 193 -1.19 -1.81 12.32
N GLY A 194 -2.53 -1.71 12.23
CA GLY A 194 -3.21 -0.49 11.77
C GLY A 194 -2.94 -0.12 10.31
N THR A 195 -2.31 -1.01 9.54
CA THR A 195 -2.14 -0.86 8.09
C THR A 195 -3.39 -1.37 7.38
N VAL A 196 -3.66 -0.83 6.19
CA VAL A 196 -4.84 -1.17 5.39
C VAL A 196 -4.39 -1.42 3.96
N THR A 197 -4.82 -2.55 3.39
CA THR A 197 -4.70 -2.78 1.95
C THR A 197 -5.98 -2.34 1.28
N VAL A 198 -5.87 -1.42 0.33
CA VAL A 198 -7.00 -0.97 -0.50
C VAL A 198 -6.79 -1.51 -1.90
N TRP A 199 -7.82 -2.04 -2.53
CA TRP A 199 -7.77 -2.43 -3.94
C TRP A 199 -9.03 -1.99 -4.67
N SER A 200 -8.88 -1.70 -5.94
CA SER A 200 -9.95 -1.31 -6.83
C SER A 200 -9.88 -2.17 -8.08
N MET A 201 -11.01 -2.77 -8.47
CA MET A 201 -11.15 -3.53 -9.70
C MET A 201 -12.08 -2.78 -10.63
N CYS A 202 -11.60 -2.48 -11.83
CA CYS A 202 -12.35 -1.74 -12.83
C CYS A 202 -12.49 -2.53 -14.13
N TYR A 203 -13.57 -2.25 -14.84
CA TYR A 203 -13.76 -2.67 -16.21
C TYR A 203 -14.32 -1.51 -17.04
N TRP A 204 -14.01 -1.51 -18.34
CA TRP A 204 -14.48 -0.50 -19.29
C TRP A 204 -15.33 -1.18 -20.35
N LYS A 205 -16.59 -0.76 -20.49
CA LYS A 205 -17.53 -1.32 -21.48
C LYS A 205 -17.17 -0.95 -22.92
N ALA A 206 -16.42 0.13 -23.13
CA ALA A 206 -16.11 0.65 -24.45
C ALA A 206 -14.83 0.01 -25.02
N HIS A 207 -14.92 -0.53 -26.24
CA HIS A 207 -13.80 -1.10 -27.02
C HIS A 207 -12.69 -0.10 -27.41
N HIS A 208 -12.70 1.13 -26.88
CA HIS A 208 -11.81 2.22 -27.31
C HIS A 208 -11.00 2.85 -26.16
N VAL A 209 -10.86 2.17 -25.02
CA VAL A 209 -9.91 2.60 -23.98
C VAL A 209 -8.60 1.85 -24.22
N PRO A 210 -7.56 2.47 -24.79
CA PRO A 210 -6.29 1.80 -25.08
C PRO A 210 -5.41 1.67 -23.84
N ASN A 211 -5.56 2.59 -22.89
CA ASN A 211 -4.75 2.64 -21.69
C ASN A 211 -5.57 3.12 -20.49
N VAL A 212 -5.12 2.72 -19.32
CA VAL A 212 -5.70 3.10 -18.04
C VAL A 212 -4.60 3.51 -17.07
N SER A 213 -4.91 4.51 -16.25
CA SER A 213 -4.08 4.98 -15.17
C SER A 213 -4.79 4.73 -13.85
N CYS A 214 -4.08 4.13 -12.90
CA CYS A 214 -4.48 4.10 -11.50
C CYS A 214 -3.66 5.11 -10.73
N THR A 215 -4.32 6.04 -10.03
CA THR A 215 -3.68 6.97 -9.10
C THR A 215 -4.00 6.56 -7.67
N VAL A 216 -2.97 6.31 -6.89
CA VAL A 216 -3.02 6.03 -5.46
C VAL A 216 -2.61 7.29 -4.70
N SER A 217 -3.55 7.90 -3.98
CA SER A 217 -3.29 9.04 -3.11
C SER A 217 -3.03 8.59 -1.68
N HIS A 218 -1.92 9.05 -1.11
CA HIS A 218 -1.53 8.73 0.26
C HIS A 218 -0.76 9.91 0.87
N VAL A 219 -0.84 10.08 2.19
CA VAL A 219 -0.19 11.19 2.92
C VAL A 219 1.34 11.19 2.78
N THR A 220 1.94 10.06 2.42
CA THR A 220 3.39 9.93 2.17
C THR A 220 3.77 10.20 0.71
N GLY A 221 2.81 10.57 -0.14
CA GLY A 221 3.01 10.83 -1.56
C GLY A 221 2.03 10.07 -2.44
N ASN A 222 1.65 10.71 -3.55
CA ASN A 222 0.79 10.12 -4.57
C ASN A 222 1.64 9.29 -5.54
N LYS A 223 1.11 8.15 -6.01
CA LYS A 223 1.74 7.30 -7.02
C LYS A 223 0.73 6.98 -8.12
N SER A 224 1.14 7.11 -9.38
CA SER A 224 0.31 6.74 -10.53
C SER A 224 0.98 5.62 -11.33
N LEU A 225 0.25 4.56 -11.64
CA LEU A 225 0.68 3.49 -12.53
C LEU A 225 -0.18 3.51 -13.79
N PHE A 226 0.44 3.18 -14.93
CA PHE A 226 -0.22 3.13 -16.23
C PHE A 226 -0.14 1.71 -16.79
N LEU A 227 -1.18 1.31 -17.51
CA LEU A 227 -1.28 0.00 -18.14
C LEU A 227 -1.98 0.15 -19.49
N GLU A 228 -1.36 -0.40 -20.53
CA GLU A 228 -2.01 -0.57 -21.82
C GLU A 228 -2.90 -1.81 -21.78
N LEU A 229 -4.16 -1.65 -22.20
CA LEU A 229 -5.11 -2.73 -22.21
C LEU A 229 -4.85 -3.60 -23.43
N ASN A 230 -4.47 -4.85 -23.19
CA ASN A 230 -4.54 -5.86 -24.24
C ASN A 230 -6.01 -6.06 -24.54
N GLN A 231 -6.51 -5.42 -25.61
CA GLN A 231 -7.75 -5.86 -26.23
C GLN A 231 -7.45 -7.29 -26.64
N GLY A 232 -8.08 -8.25 -25.96
CA GLY A 232 -8.03 -9.63 -26.41
C GLY A 232 -8.36 -9.57 -27.88
N ALA A 233 -7.36 -9.86 -28.72
CA ALA A 233 -7.55 -9.94 -30.14
C ALA A 233 -8.56 -11.07 -30.30
N GLY A 234 -9.84 -10.71 -30.33
CA GLY A 234 -10.86 -11.59 -30.83
C GLY A 234 -10.31 -11.98 -32.17
N ILE A 235 -9.89 -13.24 -32.28
CA ILE A 235 -9.56 -13.85 -33.54
C ILE A 235 -10.88 -13.75 -34.30
N LEU A 236 -11.09 -12.61 -34.97
CA LEU A 236 -11.99 -12.47 -36.07
C LEU A 236 -11.39 -13.44 -37.06
N GLY A 237 -11.83 -14.70 -36.96
CA GLY A 237 -11.70 -15.67 -38.02
C GLY A 237 -12.41 -15.04 -39.20
N PHE A 238 -11.66 -14.24 -39.95
CA PHE A 238 -12.17 -13.53 -41.10
C PHE A 238 -12.82 -14.60 -41.99
N PRO A 239 -14.09 -14.44 -42.41
CA PRO A 239 -14.77 -15.41 -43.27
C PRO A 239 -14.02 -15.61 -44.61
N ALA A 240 -13.10 -14.70 -44.96
CA ALA A 240 -12.15 -14.85 -46.06
C ALA A 240 -11.26 -16.10 -45.93
N SER A 241 -10.86 -16.49 -44.72
CA SER A 241 -10.01 -17.69 -44.50
C SER A 241 -10.78 -18.99 -44.78
N TYR A 242 -12.04 -19.09 -44.34
CA TYR A 242 -12.86 -20.27 -44.61
C TYR A 242 -13.19 -20.43 -46.10
N LEU A 243 -13.46 -19.32 -46.79
CA LEU A 243 -13.68 -19.29 -48.24
C LEU A 243 -12.43 -19.71 -49.02
N LEU A 244 -11.25 -19.23 -48.61
CA LEU A 244 -9.96 -19.66 -49.17
C LEU A 244 -9.68 -21.14 -48.92
N ILE A 245 -9.98 -21.65 -47.73
CA ILE A 245 -9.81 -23.08 -47.40
C ILE A 245 -10.77 -23.94 -48.22
N ILE A 246 -12.04 -23.54 -48.39
CA ILE A 246 -13.00 -24.25 -49.24
C ILE A 246 -12.51 -24.25 -50.69
N LEU A 247 -12.08 -23.11 -51.23
CA LEU A 247 -11.52 -23.04 -52.58
C LEU A 247 -10.29 -23.93 -52.72
N TYR A 248 -9.37 -23.91 -51.77
CA TYR A 248 -8.13 -24.68 -51.85
C TYR A 248 -8.36 -26.20 -51.75
N VAL A 249 -9.30 -26.65 -50.92
CA VAL A 249 -9.51 -28.10 -50.67
C VAL A 249 -10.56 -28.71 -51.60
N LYS A 250 -11.66 -28.00 -51.88
CA LYS A 250 -12.79 -28.57 -52.65
C LYS A 250 -12.62 -28.41 -54.16
N PHE A 251 -11.94 -27.37 -54.63
CA PHE A 251 -11.69 -27.14 -56.06
C PHE A 251 -10.84 -28.23 -56.74
N PRO A 252 -9.71 -28.72 -56.17
CA PRO A 252 -8.96 -29.80 -56.81
C PRO A 252 -9.76 -31.12 -56.86
N LEU A 253 -10.55 -31.41 -55.83
CA LEU A 253 -11.45 -32.57 -55.80
C LEU A 253 -12.49 -32.51 -56.93
N PHE A 254 -13.07 -31.34 -57.18
CA PHE A 254 -14.02 -31.15 -58.27
C PHE A 254 -13.37 -31.32 -59.65
N LEU A 255 -12.16 -30.79 -59.86
CA LEU A 255 -11.42 -30.98 -61.11
C LEU A 255 -11.08 -32.46 -61.37
N VAL A 256 -10.68 -33.21 -60.35
CA VAL A 256 -10.40 -34.66 -60.48
C VAL A 256 -11.67 -35.41 -60.90
N ILE A 257 -12.82 -35.10 -60.31
CA ILE A 257 -14.10 -35.72 -60.68
C ILE A 257 -14.44 -35.43 -62.14
N LEU A 258 -14.28 -34.19 -62.60
CA LEU A 258 -14.51 -33.83 -64.00
C LEU A 258 -13.61 -34.60 -64.98
N VAL A 259 -12.33 -34.80 -64.62
CA VAL A 259 -11.41 -35.60 -65.44
C VAL A 259 -11.85 -37.06 -65.50
N ILE A 260 -12.25 -37.65 -64.36
CA ILE A 260 -12.72 -39.04 -64.30
C ILE A 260 -14.00 -39.21 -65.13
N VAL A 261 -14.98 -38.32 -64.98
CA VAL A 261 -16.22 -38.37 -65.76
C VAL A 261 -15.94 -38.20 -67.26
N GLY A 262 -15.03 -37.29 -67.63
CA GLY A 262 -14.59 -37.13 -69.02
C GLY A 262 -13.96 -38.41 -69.57
N LEU A 263 -13.06 -39.05 -68.83
CA LEU A 263 -12.44 -40.32 -69.21
C LEU A 263 -13.47 -41.44 -69.39
N LEU A 264 -14.43 -41.56 -68.47
CA LEU A 264 -15.52 -42.55 -68.57
C LEU A 264 -16.43 -42.29 -69.78
N TYR A 265 -16.71 -41.01 -70.08
CA TYR A 265 -17.49 -40.62 -71.25
C TYR A 265 -16.77 -40.99 -72.56
N PHE A 266 -15.47 -40.67 -72.67
CA PHE A 266 -14.67 -41.00 -73.85
C PHE A 266 -14.44 -42.51 -74.04
N GLN A 267 -14.34 -43.27 -72.95
CA GLN A 267 -14.29 -44.73 -73.01
C GLN A 267 -15.60 -45.33 -73.54
N ARG A 268 -16.74 -44.72 -73.24
CA ARG A 268 -18.07 -45.20 -73.66
C ARG A 268 -18.41 -44.88 -75.11
N THR A 269 -17.88 -43.79 -75.67
CA THR A 269 -18.15 -43.37 -77.07
C THR A 269 -17.21 -44.00 -78.10
N GLY A 270 -16.18 -44.75 -77.68
CA GLY A 270 -15.31 -45.53 -78.58
C GLY A 270 -14.38 -44.70 -79.47
N ASP A 271 -14.19 -43.41 -79.17
CA ASP A 271 -13.36 -42.52 -79.99
C ASP A 271 -11.88 -42.56 -79.59
N ARG A 272 -11.16 -43.52 -80.17
CA ARG A 272 -9.75 -43.83 -79.83
C ARG A 272 -8.76 -42.68 -80.11
N ARG A 273 -9.13 -41.70 -80.94
CA ARG A 273 -8.26 -40.57 -81.34
C ARG A 273 -8.24 -39.41 -80.34
N ALA A 274 -9.31 -39.24 -79.56
CA ALA A 274 -9.39 -38.22 -78.52
C ALA A 274 -8.65 -38.63 -77.23
N MET A 275 -8.67 -39.92 -76.91
CA MET A 275 -7.98 -40.50 -75.75
C MET A 275 -6.45 -40.33 -75.81
N GLU A 276 -5.81 -40.54 -76.98
CA GLU A 276 -4.36 -40.33 -77.14
C GLU A 276 -3.95 -38.87 -76.91
N LYS A 277 -4.74 -37.90 -77.38
CA LYS A 277 -4.46 -36.47 -77.17
C LYS A 277 -4.59 -36.05 -75.71
N LEU A 278 -5.57 -36.60 -74.98
CA LEU A 278 -5.75 -36.31 -73.56
C LEU A 278 -4.64 -36.93 -72.70
N TYR A 279 -4.20 -38.15 -73.03
CA TYR A 279 -3.09 -38.82 -72.34
C TYR A 279 -1.76 -38.09 -72.57
N HIS A 280 -1.53 -37.58 -73.79
CA HIS A 280 -0.33 -36.80 -74.13
C HIS A 280 -0.29 -35.41 -73.46
N LEU A 281 -1.46 -34.80 -73.20
CA LEU A 281 -1.56 -33.56 -72.41
C LEU A 281 -1.31 -33.81 -70.92
N LEU A 282 -1.84 -34.90 -70.36
CA LEU A 282 -1.67 -35.23 -68.93
C LEU A 282 -0.22 -35.63 -68.59
N THR A 283 0.53 -36.25 -69.51
CA THR A 283 1.95 -36.61 -69.31
C THR A 283 2.92 -35.43 -69.49
N GLN A 284 2.50 -34.30 -70.07
CA GLN A 284 3.32 -33.09 -70.16
C GLN A 284 3.23 -32.17 -68.93
N VAL A 285 2.20 -32.31 -68.09
CA VAL A 285 2.00 -31.49 -66.88
C VAL A 285 3.13 -31.63 -65.83
N PRO A 286 3.75 -32.80 -65.58
CA PRO A 286 4.83 -32.91 -64.60
C PRO A 286 6.11 -32.19 -65.04
N HIS A 287 6.28 -31.91 -66.34
CA HIS A 287 7.49 -31.28 -66.86
C HIS A 287 7.51 -29.75 -66.66
N PHE A 288 6.35 -29.13 -66.39
CA PHE A 288 6.27 -27.70 -66.12
C PHE A 288 6.56 -27.33 -64.66
N MET A 289 6.31 -28.23 -63.70
CA MET A 289 6.58 -27.94 -62.28
C MET A 289 8.04 -28.13 -61.85
N LYS A 290 8.89 -28.78 -62.67
CA LYS A 290 10.33 -28.94 -62.37
C LYS A 290 11.19 -27.76 -62.84
N SER A 291 10.64 -26.83 -63.62
CA SER A 291 11.36 -25.67 -64.16
C SER A 291 11.17 -24.37 -63.35
N SER A 292 10.35 -24.38 -62.29
CA SER A 292 10.08 -23.19 -61.46
C SER A 292 10.56 -23.38 -60.01
N GLY A 293 11.60 -24.18 -59.80
CA GLY A 293 12.29 -24.31 -58.52
C GLY A 293 13.33 -23.21 -58.33
N ASP A 294 12.89 -21.95 -58.33
CA ASP A 294 13.75 -20.84 -57.94
C ASP A 294 13.98 -20.93 -56.42
N ARG A 295 15.23 -21.23 -56.06
CA ARG A 295 15.74 -21.15 -54.70
C ARG A 295 15.86 -19.68 -54.34
N ARG A 296 14.81 -19.10 -53.77
CA ARG A 296 14.93 -17.93 -52.87
C ARG A 296 13.58 -17.66 -52.23
N LEU A 297 13.50 -17.91 -50.93
CA LEU A 297 12.84 -17.09 -49.91
C LEU A 297 13.05 -17.77 -48.55
N LEU A 298 14.27 -17.58 -48.04
CA LEU A 298 14.49 -17.42 -46.60
C LEU A 298 13.91 -16.05 -46.19
N PHE A 299 13.52 -15.94 -44.92
CA PHE A 299 12.89 -14.79 -44.24
C PHE A 299 11.38 -14.66 -44.55
N TYR A 300 10.44 -14.82 -43.61
CA TYR A 300 10.40 -14.66 -42.14
C TYR A 300 9.87 -15.91 -41.44
#